data_AF-A0A1X7BRQ7-F1
#
_entry.id   AF-A0A1X7BRQ7-F1
#
_cell.length_a   1.000
_cell.length_b   1.000
_cell.length_c   1.000
_cell.angle_alpha   90.00
_cell.angle_beta   90.00
_cell.angle_gamma   90.00
#
_symmetry.space_group_name_H-M   'P 1'
#
loop_
_entity.id
_entity.type
_entity.pdbx_description
1 polymer ?
#
loop_
_entity_poly.entity_id
_entity_poly.type
_entity_poly.pdbx_seq_one_letter_code
_entity_poly.pdbx_strand_id
1 'polypeptide(L)'
;MTEKDAELAELEVEHKRLELEKLRAEISEASLAWWKRPGYLGGLTPIILALVGVGTAWITGFFDTQRQELASEILSLEQEKTVLAQEIEQAQLAIDLGYLQARLAAEDTDYALGHFDAFSEDFTGAVNTFLDHQDDLPAELYGALNELLDASAGRFNIIKITEASIDELLERLDKIAASPWAKELTTDPFLASLGLLTSPDGKIFDVTKARFLTDEEAAEVR
;
A
#
# COMPACT_ATOMS: atom_id res chain seq x y z
N MET A 1 -4.91 67.41 76.65
CA MET A 1 -5.33 66.12 76.08
C MET A 1 -6.73 66.30 75.58
N THR A 2 -6.88 66.29 74.27
CA THR A 2 -8.19 66.23 73.64
C THR A 2 -8.75 64.83 73.82
N GLU A 3 -10.08 64.67 73.83
CA GLU A 3 -10.76 63.37 73.89
C GLU A 3 -10.21 62.38 72.85
N LYS A 4 -9.82 62.90 71.67
CA LYS A 4 -9.12 62.16 70.62
C LYS A 4 -7.75 61.59 71.02
N ASP A 5 -6.99 62.29 71.88
CA ASP A 5 -5.68 61.80 72.33
C ASP A 5 -5.83 60.61 73.29
N ALA A 6 -6.92 60.58 74.08
CA ALA A 6 -7.24 59.45 74.95
C ALA A 6 -7.73 58.24 74.15
N GLU A 7 -8.58 58.47 73.14
CA GLU A 7 -9.08 57.44 72.23
C GLU A 7 -7.94 56.80 71.40
N LEU A 8 -6.98 57.61 70.92
CA LEU A 8 -5.79 57.11 70.23
C LEU A 8 -4.89 56.26 71.13
N ALA A 9 -4.70 56.67 72.39
CA ALA A 9 -3.90 55.90 73.33
C ALA A 9 -4.55 54.55 73.70
N GLU A 10 -5.88 54.50 73.77
CA GLU A 10 -6.63 53.26 74.00
C GLU A 10 -6.52 52.31 72.80
N LEU A 11 -6.67 52.82 71.58
CA LEU A 11 -6.48 52.06 70.34
C LEU A 11 -5.06 51.50 70.19
N GLU A 12 -4.03 52.26 70.58
CA GLU A 12 -2.64 51.78 70.55
C GLU A 12 -2.38 50.63 71.53
N VAL A 13 -3.01 50.67 72.71
CA VAL A 13 -2.90 49.59 73.70
C VAL A 13 -3.63 48.34 73.22
N GLU A 14 -4.81 48.50 72.61
CA GLU A 14 -5.57 47.39 72.04
C GLU A 14 -4.83 46.74 70.85
N HIS A 15 -4.24 47.55 69.97
CA HIS A 15 -3.43 47.06 68.85
C HIS A 15 -2.24 46.22 69.32
N LYS A 16 -1.47 46.73 70.30
CA LYS A 16 -0.33 45.99 70.87
C LYS A 16 -0.75 44.68 71.53
N ARG A 17 -1.93 44.65 72.17
CA ARG A 17 -2.48 43.42 72.76
C ARG A 17 -2.82 42.40 71.67
N LEU A 18 -3.48 42.82 70.60
CA LEU A 18 -3.82 41.96 69.46
C LEU A 18 -2.56 41.43 68.74
N GLU A 19 -1.52 42.26 68.60
CA GLU A 19 -0.23 41.82 68.05
C GLU A 19 0.44 40.76 68.94
N LEU A 20 0.41 40.94 70.26
CA LEU A 20 0.95 39.95 71.20
C LEU A 20 0.13 38.64 71.19
N GLU A 21 -1.20 38.73 71.10
CA GLU A 21 -2.07 37.56 70.98
C GLU A 21 -1.82 36.81 69.65
N LYS A 22 -1.63 37.55 68.54
CA LYS A 22 -1.25 36.99 67.24
C LYS A 22 0.13 36.32 67.28
N LEU A 23 1.16 36.99 67.80
CA LEU A 23 2.51 36.42 67.91
C LEU A 23 2.52 35.17 68.79
N ARG A 24 1.71 35.15 69.86
CA ARG A 24 1.57 33.97 70.72
C ARG A 24 0.88 32.82 69.98
N ALA A 25 -0.15 33.12 69.18
CA ALA A 25 -0.78 32.14 68.31
C ALA A 25 0.20 31.58 67.27
N GLU A 26 0.96 32.44 66.57
CA GLU A 26 1.96 32.05 65.58
C GLU A 26 3.11 31.24 66.20
N ILE A 27 3.60 31.61 67.39
CA ILE A 27 4.63 30.83 68.11
C ILE A 27 4.06 29.47 68.53
N SER A 28 2.82 29.43 69.03
CA SER A 28 2.18 28.16 69.38
C SER A 28 2.03 27.25 68.16
N GLU A 29 1.65 27.80 67.01
CA GLU A 29 1.52 27.07 65.74
C GLU A 29 2.88 26.64 65.17
N ALA A 30 3.89 27.51 65.29
CA ALA A 30 5.25 27.23 64.87
C ALA A 30 5.91 26.13 65.72
N SER A 31 5.56 26.07 67.01
CA SER A 31 6.07 25.06 67.96
C SER A 31 5.46 23.67 67.77
N LEU A 32 4.32 23.56 67.07
CA LEU A 32 3.76 22.27 66.72
C LEU A 32 4.65 21.57 65.69
N ALA A 33 4.86 20.26 65.90
CA ALA A 33 5.51 19.41 64.92
C ALA A 33 4.81 19.53 63.56
N TRP A 34 5.58 19.47 62.48
CA TRP A 34 5.09 19.77 61.12
C TRP A 34 3.85 18.95 60.72
N TRP A 35 3.70 17.71 61.19
CA TRP A 35 2.55 16.85 60.93
C TRP A 35 1.26 17.23 61.68
N LYS A 36 1.34 18.10 62.69
CA LYS A 36 0.16 18.59 63.44
C LYS A 36 -0.42 19.88 62.85
N ARG A 37 0.24 20.50 61.87
CA ARG A 37 -0.25 21.73 61.24
C ARG A 37 -1.36 21.38 60.24
N PRO A 38 -2.56 21.98 60.33
CA PRO A 38 -3.72 21.61 59.50
C PRO A 38 -3.47 21.80 58.00
N GLY A 39 -2.71 22.83 57.61
CA GLY A 39 -2.31 23.03 56.21
C GLY A 39 -1.44 21.90 55.64
N TYR A 40 -0.62 21.26 56.47
CA TYR A 40 0.25 20.17 56.05
C TYR A 40 -0.53 18.87 55.81
N LEU A 41 -1.54 18.60 56.66
CA LEU A 41 -2.46 17.48 56.46
C LEU A 41 -3.26 17.64 55.17
N GLY A 42 -3.75 18.85 54.88
CA GLY A 42 -4.42 19.16 53.62
C GLY A 42 -3.53 18.90 52.39
N GLY A 43 -2.26 19.30 52.44
CA GLY A 43 -1.29 19.08 51.36
C GLY A 43 -0.87 17.62 51.17
N LEU A 44 -0.77 16.83 52.25
CA LEU A 44 -0.40 15.41 52.17
C LEU A 44 -1.55 14.49 51.77
N THR A 45 -2.80 14.89 52.01
CA THR A 45 -3.98 14.07 51.73
C THR A 45 -4.01 13.50 50.29
N PRO A 46 -3.79 14.27 49.20
CA PRO A 46 -3.78 13.71 47.85
C PRO A 46 -2.66 12.69 47.61
N ILE A 47 -1.50 12.86 48.25
CA ILE A 47 -0.38 11.92 48.14
C ILE A 47 -0.72 10.59 48.81
N ILE A 48 -1.29 10.65 50.02
CA ILE A 48 -1.72 9.44 50.74
C ILE A 48 -2.82 8.73 49.96
N LEU A 49 -3.80 9.46 49.42
CA LEU A 49 -4.85 8.88 48.58
C LEU A 49 -4.28 8.23 47.31
N ALA A 50 -3.30 8.85 46.66
CA ALA A 50 -2.64 8.27 45.49
C ALA A 50 -1.90 6.96 45.86
N LEU A 51 -1.17 6.93 46.97
CA LEU A 51 -0.49 5.72 47.45
C LEU A 51 -1.48 4.60 47.81
N VAL A 52 -2.59 4.94 48.47
CA VAL A 52 -3.66 3.96 48.75
C VAL A 52 -4.24 3.44 47.43
N GLY A 53 -4.49 4.31 46.44
CA GLY A 53 -5.00 3.90 45.13
C GLY A 53 -4.04 2.98 44.36
N VAL A 54 -2.73 3.25 44.40
CA VAL A 54 -1.73 2.36 43.79
C VAL A 54 -1.66 1.04 44.55
N GLY A 55 -1.70 1.08 45.89
CA GLY A 55 -1.71 -0.11 46.74
C GLY A 55 -2.93 -0.99 46.50
N THR A 56 -4.12 -0.41 46.39
CA THR A 56 -5.34 -1.15 46.07
C THR A 56 -5.27 -1.74 44.66
N ALA A 57 -4.82 -0.99 43.65
CA ALA A 57 -4.62 -1.49 42.29
C ALA A 57 -3.61 -2.64 42.22
N TRP A 58 -2.58 -2.62 43.07
CA TRP A 58 -1.61 -3.70 43.16
C TRP A 58 -2.20 -4.95 43.83
N ILE A 59 -2.91 -4.80 44.95
CA ILE A 59 -3.57 -5.92 45.65
C ILE A 59 -4.65 -6.57 44.79
N THR A 60 -5.40 -5.79 44.01
CA THR A 60 -6.44 -6.32 43.12
C THR A 60 -5.89 -6.96 41.85
N GLY A 61 -4.57 -6.90 41.61
CA GLY A 61 -3.95 -7.42 40.39
C GLY A 61 -4.32 -6.61 39.13
N PHE A 62 -4.80 -5.36 39.28
CA PHE A 62 -5.23 -4.52 38.16
C PHE A 62 -4.13 -4.37 37.11
N PHE A 63 -2.89 -4.14 37.55
CA PHE A 63 -1.74 -4.01 36.65
C PHE A 63 -1.40 -5.30 35.91
N ASP A 64 -1.63 -6.46 36.53
CA ASP A 64 -1.38 -7.76 35.90
C ASP A 64 -2.42 -8.04 34.81
N THR A 65 -3.70 -7.77 35.09
CA THR A 65 -4.77 -7.87 34.09
C THR A 65 -4.52 -6.94 32.91
N GLN A 66 -4.19 -5.67 33.17
CA GLN A 66 -3.87 -4.70 32.11
C GLN A 66 -2.63 -5.12 31.30
N ARG A 67 -1.61 -5.69 31.95
CA ARG A 67 -0.44 -6.22 31.25
C ARG A 67 -0.78 -7.42 30.38
N GLN A 68 -1.64 -8.32 30.85
CA GLN A 68 -2.09 -9.49 30.09
C GLN A 68 -2.96 -9.07 28.89
N GLU A 69 -3.86 -8.11 29.09
CA GLU A 69 -4.71 -7.55 28.03
C GLU A 69 -3.85 -6.93 26.92
N LEU A 70 -2.89 -6.05 27.28
CA LEU A 70 -1.96 -5.46 26.31
C LEU A 70 -1.08 -6.50 25.63
N ALA A 71 -0.60 -7.52 26.35
CA ALA A 71 0.17 -8.60 25.75
C ALA A 71 -0.66 -9.42 24.75
N SER A 72 -1.94 -9.66 25.06
CA SER A 72 -2.87 -10.33 24.15
C SER A 72 -3.15 -9.48 22.91
N GLU A 73 -3.33 -8.17 23.07
CA GLU A 73 -3.57 -7.24 21.96
C GLU A 73 -2.35 -7.12 21.05
N ILE A 74 -1.13 -7.05 21.61
CA ILE A 74 0.11 -7.07 20.82
C ILE A 74 0.19 -8.35 20.00
N LEU A 75 -0.08 -9.51 20.63
CA LEU A 75 -0.03 -10.79 19.95
C LEU A 75 -1.07 -10.90 18.82
N SER A 76 -2.29 -10.42 19.04
CA SER A 76 -3.32 -10.40 17.98
C SER A 76 -2.94 -9.47 16.83
N LEU A 77 -2.40 -8.28 17.13
CA LEU A 77 -1.94 -7.35 16.10
C LEU A 77 -0.75 -7.89 15.31
N GLU A 78 0.16 -8.62 15.95
CA GLU A 78 1.25 -9.30 15.25
C GLU A 78 0.72 -10.37 14.29
N GLN A 79 -0.28 -11.16 14.72
CA GLN A 79 -0.93 -12.14 13.86
C GLN A 79 -1.63 -11.47 12.68
N GLU A 80 -2.45 -10.44 12.91
CA GLU A 80 -3.11 -9.67 11.85
C GLU A 80 -2.11 -9.08 10.85
N LYS A 81 -1.00 -8.52 11.35
CA LYS A 81 0.08 -8.01 10.50
C LYS A 81 0.67 -9.11 9.61
N THR A 82 0.89 -10.32 10.14
CA THR A 82 1.40 -11.43 9.32
C THR A 82 0.41 -11.89 8.26
N VAL A 83 -0.89 -11.93 8.58
CA VAL A 83 -1.94 -12.27 7.62
C VAL A 83 -2.02 -11.22 6.52
N LEU A 84 -2.06 -9.94 6.88
CA LEU A 84 -2.09 -8.85 5.91
C LEU A 84 -0.85 -8.83 5.01
N ALA A 85 0.33 -9.13 5.56
CA ALA A 85 1.55 -9.23 4.76
C ALA A 85 1.45 -10.37 3.73
N GLN A 86 0.91 -11.53 4.12
CA GLN A 86 0.67 -12.64 3.20
C GLN A 86 -0.38 -12.32 2.14
N GLU A 87 -1.46 -11.63 2.51
CA GLU A 87 -2.49 -11.17 1.57
C GLU A 87 -1.93 -10.18 0.54
N ILE A 88 -1.09 -9.24 0.97
CA ILE A 88 -0.39 -8.31 0.07
C ILE A 88 0.53 -9.07 -0.88
N GLU A 89 1.30 -10.04 -0.37
CA GLU A 89 2.19 -10.87 -1.20
C GLU A 89 1.39 -11.67 -2.25
N GLN A 90 0.28 -12.29 -1.86
CA GLN A 90 -0.60 -13.02 -2.78
C GLN A 90 -1.25 -12.10 -3.81
N ALA A 91 -1.71 -10.92 -3.40
CA ALA A 91 -2.27 -9.93 -4.31
C ALA A 91 -1.23 -9.43 -5.32
N GLN A 92 0.01 -9.18 -4.87
CA GLN A 92 1.10 -8.80 -5.76
C GLN A 92 1.43 -9.92 -6.75
N LEU A 93 1.51 -11.17 -6.30
CA LEU A 93 1.72 -12.32 -7.18
C LEU A 93 0.61 -12.42 -8.24
N ALA A 94 -0.65 -12.21 -7.86
CA ALA A 94 -1.77 -12.24 -8.79
C ALA A 94 -1.68 -11.10 -9.84
N ILE A 95 -1.27 -9.89 -9.42
CA ILE A 95 -1.01 -8.77 -10.33
C ILE A 95 0.12 -9.11 -11.30
N ASP A 96 1.22 -9.67 -10.79
CA ASP A 96 2.39 -10.03 -11.58
C ASP A 96 2.02 -11.10 -12.63
N LEU A 97 1.28 -12.14 -12.24
CA LEU A 97 0.82 -13.18 -13.17
C LEU A 97 -0.15 -12.63 -14.22
N GLY A 98 -1.08 -11.75 -13.83
CA GLY A 98 -2.00 -11.10 -14.76
C GLY A 98 -1.27 -10.21 -15.78
N TYR A 99 -0.25 -9.47 -15.32
CA TYR A 99 0.63 -8.69 -16.19
C TYR A 99 1.36 -9.58 -17.21
N LEU A 100 1.98 -10.68 -16.74
CA LEU A 100 2.72 -11.59 -17.61
C LEU A 100 1.82 -12.28 -18.65
N GLN A 101 0.61 -12.71 -18.25
CA GLN A 101 -0.36 -13.31 -19.16
C GLN A 101 -0.82 -12.32 -20.25
N ALA A 102 -1.12 -11.08 -19.85
CA ALA A 102 -1.55 -10.06 -20.80
C ALA A 102 -0.42 -9.67 -21.77
N ARG A 103 0.82 -9.61 -21.27
CA ARG A 103 2.01 -9.34 -22.08
C ARG A 103 2.27 -10.47 -23.08
N LEU A 104 2.23 -11.73 -22.66
CA LEU A 104 2.36 -12.89 -23.54
C LEU A 104 1.30 -12.88 -24.64
N ALA A 105 0.03 -12.63 -24.28
CA ALA A 105 -1.05 -12.55 -25.25
C ALA A 105 -0.84 -11.41 -26.26
N ALA A 106 -0.33 -10.26 -25.80
CA ALA A 106 0.00 -9.14 -26.67
C ALA A 106 1.15 -9.48 -27.64
N GLU A 107 2.23 -10.08 -27.13
CA GLU A 107 3.39 -10.52 -27.93
C GLU A 107 3.01 -11.62 -28.93
N ASP A 108 2.20 -12.60 -28.54
CA ASP A 108 1.68 -13.63 -29.45
C ASP A 108 0.81 -13.02 -30.56
N THR A 109 -0.02 -12.03 -30.22
CA THR A 109 -0.88 -11.37 -31.20
C THR A 109 -0.04 -10.50 -32.14
N ASP A 110 0.94 -9.77 -31.63
CA ASP A 110 1.89 -8.98 -32.43
C ASP A 110 2.67 -9.89 -33.40
N TYR A 111 3.20 -11.01 -32.92
CA TYR A 111 3.87 -12.01 -33.74
C TYR A 111 2.96 -12.55 -34.85
N ALA A 112 1.71 -12.91 -34.52
CA ALA A 112 0.73 -13.38 -35.50
C ALA A 112 0.41 -12.31 -36.56
N LEU A 113 0.24 -11.04 -36.15
CA LEU A 113 0.01 -9.93 -37.07
C LEU A 113 1.22 -9.68 -37.98
N GLY A 114 2.44 -9.77 -37.46
CA GLY A 114 3.66 -9.67 -38.27
C GLY A 114 3.73 -10.73 -39.37
N HIS A 115 3.23 -11.95 -39.12
CA HIS A 115 3.11 -12.99 -40.16
C HIS A 115 2.07 -12.63 -41.22
N PHE A 116 0.96 -11.99 -40.81
CA PHE A 116 -0.03 -11.50 -41.76
C PHE A 116 0.52 -10.34 -42.59
N ASP A 117 1.25 -9.40 -42.00
CA ASP A 117 1.84 -8.24 -42.71
C ASP A 117 2.85 -8.70 -43.77
N ALA A 118 3.71 -9.68 -43.44
CA ALA A 118 4.62 -10.31 -44.40
C ALA A 118 3.88 -11.00 -45.56
N PHE A 119 2.81 -11.74 -45.28
CA PHE A 119 1.93 -12.29 -46.33
C PHE A 119 1.25 -11.17 -47.15
N SER A 120 0.99 -10.04 -46.51
CA SER A 120 0.28 -8.91 -47.09
C SER A 120 1.14 -8.10 -48.08
N GLU A 121 2.45 -8.03 -47.88
CA GLU A 121 3.40 -7.43 -48.83
C GLU A 121 3.47 -8.28 -50.11
N ASP A 122 3.62 -9.60 -49.96
CA ASP A 122 3.58 -10.55 -51.08
C ASP A 122 2.22 -10.51 -51.79
N PHE A 123 1.13 -10.41 -51.03
CA PHE A 123 -0.23 -10.26 -51.57
C PHE A 123 -0.40 -8.93 -52.32
N THR A 124 0.13 -7.82 -51.81
CA THR A 124 0.07 -6.51 -52.47
C THR A 124 0.88 -6.53 -53.77
N GLY A 125 2.05 -7.16 -53.78
CA GLY A 125 2.83 -7.41 -54.99
C GLY A 125 2.06 -8.26 -56.02
N ALA A 126 1.43 -9.35 -55.56
CA ALA A 126 0.61 -10.22 -56.41
C ALA A 126 -0.66 -9.52 -56.92
N VAL A 127 -1.31 -8.70 -56.10
CA VAL A 127 -2.48 -7.90 -56.49
C VAL A 127 -2.08 -6.84 -57.49
N ASN A 128 -0.99 -6.10 -57.29
CA ASN A 128 -0.50 -5.13 -58.27
C ASN A 128 -0.18 -5.81 -59.61
N THR A 129 0.51 -6.95 -59.57
CA THR A 129 0.78 -7.75 -60.77
C THR A 129 -0.51 -8.24 -61.44
N PHE A 130 -1.52 -8.61 -60.65
CA PHE A 130 -2.83 -9.03 -61.15
C PHE A 130 -3.63 -7.85 -61.74
N LEU A 131 -3.58 -6.68 -61.11
CA LEU A 131 -4.21 -5.44 -61.57
C LEU A 131 -3.55 -4.92 -62.85
N ASP A 132 -2.24 -5.10 -63.02
CA ASP A 132 -1.54 -4.79 -64.28
C ASP A 132 -2.05 -5.63 -65.46
N HIS A 133 -2.65 -6.79 -65.19
CA HIS A 133 -3.30 -7.66 -66.18
C HIS A 133 -4.83 -7.57 -66.16
N GLN A 134 -5.42 -6.63 -65.40
CA GLN A 134 -6.86 -6.50 -65.24
C GLN A 134 -7.56 -6.13 -66.55
N ASP A 135 -6.92 -5.33 -67.41
CA ASP A 135 -7.46 -4.92 -68.71
C ASP A 135 -7.65 -6.12 -69.68
N ASP A 136 -6.97 -7.24 -69.42
CA ASP A 136 -7.09 -8.49 -70.19
C ASP A 136 -8.26 -9.37 -69.71
N LEU A 137 -8.95 -9.01 -68.62
CA LEU A 137 -10.03 -9.82 -68.04
C LEU A 137 -11.39 -9.59 -68.73
N PRO A 138 -12.19 -10.66 -68.91
CA PRO A 138 -13.57 -10.56 -69.34
C PRO A 138 -14.42 -9.66 -68.44
N ALA A 139 -15.34 -8.91 -69.04
CA ALA A 139 -16.18 -7.96 -68.34
C ALA A 139 -17.04 -8.57 -67.22
N GLU A 140 -17.36 -9.86 -67.31
CA GLU A 140 -18.15 -10.55 -66.29
C GLU A 140 -17.38 -10.81 -64.99
N LEU A 141 -16.04 -10.72 -64.99
CA LEU A 141 -15.20 -11.00 -63.81
C LEU A 141 -14.92 -9.77 -62.93
N TYR A 142 -15.18 -8.55 -63.41
CA TYR A 142 -14.94 -7.32 -62.65
C TYR A 142 -15.74 -7.25 -61.34
N GLY A 143 -16.97 -7.78 -61.32
CA GLY A 143 -17.80 -7.79 -60.11
C GLY A 143 -17.19 -8.64 -58.99
N ALA A 144 -16.80 -9.87 -59.31
CA ALA A 144 -16.15 -10.78 -58.36
C ALA A 144 -14.78 -10.25 -57.89
N LEU A 145 -14.06 -9.56 -58.77
CA LEU A 145 -12.79 -8.92 -58.43
C LEU A 145 -12.97 -7.78 -57.42
N ASN A 146 -13.95 -6.89 -57.64
CA ASN A 146 -14.23 -5.79 -56.72
C ASN A 146 -14.66 -6.32 -55.34
N GLU A 147 -15.49 -7.36 -55.28
CA GLU A 147 -15.88 -8.00 -54.01
C GLU A 147 -14.68 -8.61 -53.27
N LEU A 148 -13.75 -9.24 -54.00
CA LEU A 148 -12.52 -9.79 -53.44
C LEU A 148 -11.61 -8.69 -52.89
N LEU A 149 -11.43 -7.60 -53.65
CA LEU A 149 -10.62 -6.45 -53.25
C LEU A 149 -11.21 -5.74 -52.02
N ASP A 150 -12.52 -5.51 -51.99
CA ASP A 150 -13.20 -4.93 -50.83
C ASP A 150 -13.09 -5.82 -49.59
N ALA A 151 -13.28 -7.14 -49.73
CA ALA A 151 -13.09 -8.09 -48.65
C ALA A 151 -11.65 -8.12 -48.13
N SER A 152 -10.66 -7.95 -49.02
CA SER A 152 -9.25 -7.86 -48.65
C SER A 152 -8.93 -6.56 -47.91
N ALA A 153 -9.39 -5.40 -48.42
CA ALA A 153 -9.20 -4.10 -47.78
C ALA A 153 -9.82 -4.04 -46.38
N GLY A 154 -10.98 -4.67 -46.18
CA GLY A 154 -11.59 -4.84 -44.86
C GLY A 154 -10.68 -5.59 -43.88
N ARG A 155 -10.01 -6.67 -44.32
CA ARG A 155 -9.06 -7.43 -43.48
C ARG A 155 -7.81 -6.62 -43.13
N PHE A 156 -7.26 -5.87 -44.09
CA PHE A 156 -6.12 -4.97 -43.84
C PHE A 156 -6.44 -3.92 -42.78
N ASN A 157 -7.60 -3.28 -42.86
CA ASN A 157 -8.02 -2.30 -41.86
C ASN A 157 -8.15 -2.94 -40.47
N ILE A 158 -8.66 -4.18 -40.37
CA ILE A 158 -8.76 -4.91 -39.10
C ILE A 158 -7.36 -5.17 -38.51
N ILE A 159 -6.40 -5.59 -39.34
CA ILE A 159 -5.01 -5.83 -38.92
C ILE A 159 -4.40 -4.55 -38.35
N LYS A 160 -4.46 -3.42 -39.08
CA LYS A 160 -3.89 -2.14 -38.61
C LYS A 160 -4.58 -1.58 -37.37
N ILE A 161 -5.90 -1.77 -37.23
CA ILE A 161 -6.61 -1.41 -35.99
C ILE A 161 -6.13 -2.28 -34.82
N THR A 162 -5.87 -3.56 -35.08
CA THR A 162 -5.42 -4.50 -34.05
C THR A 162 -3.99 -4.20 -33.61
N GLU A 163 -3.07 -3.90 -34.54
CA GLU A 163 -1.70 -3.42 -34.24
C GLU A 163 -1.75 -2.20 -33.30
N ALA A 164 -2.50 -1.15 -33.67
CA ALA A 164 -2.62 0.05 -32.83
C ALA A 164 -3.22 -0.24 -31.44
N SER A 165 -4.14 -1.21 -31.35
CA SER A 165 -4.74 -1.61 -30.08
C SER A 165 -3.76 -2.38 -29.19
N ILE A 166 -2.85 -3.17 -29.78
CA ILE A 166 -1.80 -3.89 -29.06
C ILE A 166 -0.75 -2.91 -28.56
N ASP A 167 -0.32 -1.95 -29.38
CA ASP A 167 0.60 -0.88 -28.96
C ASP A 167 0.04 -0.12 -27.76
N GLU A 168 -1.24 0.27 -27.80
CA GLU A 168 -1.91 0.92 -26.67
C GLU A 168 -1.98 0.00 -25.44
N LEU A 169 -2.27 -1.29 -25.64
CA LEU A 169 -2.30 -2.28 -24.56
C LEU A 169 -0.92 -2.39 -23.89
N LEU A 170 0.16 -2.52 -24.67
CA LEU A 170 1.53 -2.60 -24.16
C LEU A 170 1.90 -1.32 -23.38
N GLU A 171 1.55 -0.14 -23.90
CA GLU A 171 1.77 1.13 -23.18
C GLU A 171 0.99 1.19 -21.85
N ARG A 172 -0.21 0.61 -21.80
CA ARG A 172 -1.01 0.52 -20.57
C ARG A 172 -0.46 -0.52 -19.60
N LEU A 173 0.05 -1.66 -20.10
CA LEU A 173 0.67 -2.71 -19.29
C LEU A 173 1.89 -2.17 -18.54
N ASP A 174 2.69 -1.31 -19.16
CA ASP A 174 3.85 -0.67 -18.51
C ASP A 174 3.47 0.15 -17.26
N LYS A 175 2.24 0.68 -17.22
CA LYS A 175 1.70 1.47 -16.11
C LYS A 175 1.13 0.60 -14.99
N ILE A 176 0.97 -0.71 -15.19
CA ILE A 176 0.55 -1.63 -14.12
C ILE A 176 1.64 -1.70 -13.05
N ALA A 177 1.22 -1.72 -11.78
CA ALA A 177 2.08 -1.88 -10.61
C ALA A 177 2.58 -3.32 -10.44
N ALA A 178 2.98 -3.96 -11.54
CA ALA A 178 3.69 -5.23 -11.49
C ALA A 178 5.07 -5.03 -10.87
N SER A 179 5.54 -6.06 -10.18
CA SER A 179 6.85 -6.06 -9.54
C SER A 179 7.99 -5.93 -10.57
N PRO A 180 9.17 -5.43 -10.15
CA PRO A 180 10.31 -5.31 -11.05
C PRO A 180 10.71 -6.63 -11.72
N TRP A 181 10.69 -7.75 -10.97
CA TRP A 181 11.08 -9.05 -11.51
C TRP A 181 10.17 -9.49 -12.67
N ALA A 182 8.87 -9.23 -12.59
CA ALA A 182 7.93 -9.57 -13.65
C ALA A 182 8.16 -8.72 -14.90
N LYS A 183 8.49 -7.44 -14.74
CA LYS A 183 8.80 -6.53 -15.87
C LYS A 183 10.11 -6.88 -16.55
N GLU A 184 11.09 -7.39 -15.81
CA GLU A 184 12.40 -7.80 -16.33
C GLU A 184 12.37 -9.12 -17.11
N LEU A 185 11.28 -9.90 -17.00
CA LEU A 185 11.11 -11.09 -17.83
C LEU A 185 10.98 -10.68 -19.30
N THR A 186 11.61 -11.48 -20.15
CA THR A 186 11.61 -11.35 -21.61
C THR A 186 11.17 -12.67 -22.22
N THR A 187 10.79 -12.69 -23.48
CA THR A 187 10.53 -13.95 -24.18
C THR A 187 10.89 -13.80 -25.66
N ASP A 188 11.00 -14.93 -26.32
CA ASP A 188 11.06 -15.02 -27.77
C ASP A 188 9.76 -15.68 -28.28
N PRO A 189 9.46 -15.61 -29.58
CA PRO A 189 8.21 -16.15 -30.11
C PRO A 189 7.99 -17.65 -29.83
N PHE A 190 9.06 -18.45 -29.75
CA PHE A 190 8.95 -19.87 -29.46
C PHE A 190 8.54 -20.09 -28.01
N LEU A 191 9.24 -19.45 -27.06
CA LEU A 191 8.92 -19.53 -25.64
C LEU A 191 7.56 -18.92 -25.31
N ALA A 192 7.19 -17.80 -25.95
CA ALA A 192 5.90 -17.15 -25.78
C ALA A 192 4.74 -18.11 -26.08
N SER A 193 4.84 -18.86 -27.19
CA SER A 193 3.84 -19.86 -27.60
C SER A 193 3.66 -21.01 -26.59
N LEU A 194 4.65 -21.24 -25.73
CA LEU A 194 4.63 -22.23 -24.66
C LEU A 194 4.22 -21.63 -23.31
N GLY A 195 3.94 -20.33 -23.24
CA GLY A 195 3.65 -19.61 -22.01
C GLY A 195 4.88 -19.43 -21.11
N LEU A 196 6.06 -19.39 -21.72
CA LEU A 196 7.36 -19.34 -21.04
C LEU A 196 8.03 -17.98 -21.23
N LEU A 197 8.73 -17.51 -20.20
CA LEU A 197 9.54 -16.29 -20.23
C LEU A 197 10.94 -16.58 -19.70
N THR A 198 11.94 -15.88 -20.21
CA THR A 198 13.32 -15.92 -19.73
C THR A 198 13.62 -14.70 -18.87
N SER A 199 14.17 -14.97 -17.69
CA SER A 199 14.68 -13.95 -16.77
C SER A 199 16.10 -13.50 -17.10
N PRO A 200 16.59 -12.37 -16.55
CA PRO A 200 17.94 -11.88 -16.84
C PRO A 200 19.08 -12.84 -16.49
N ASP A 201 18.87 -13.77 -15.55
CA ASP A 201 19.86 -14.80 -15.18
C ASP A 201 19.76 -16.07 -16.06
N GLY A 202 18.86 -16.08 -17.06
CA GLY A 202 18.67 -17.18 -18.00
C GLY A 202 17.76 -18.29 -17.50
N LYS A 203 17.12 -18.15 -16.34
CA LYS A 203 16.08 -19.10 -15.89
C LYS A 203 14.78 -18.87 -16.64
N ILE A 204 14.04 -19.96 -16.85
CA ILE A 204 12.76 -19.96 -17.55
C ILE A 204 11.63 -19.97 -16.53
N PHE A 205 10.71 -19.02 -16.63
CA PHE A 205 9.50 -18.91 -15.84
C PHE A 205 8.30 -19.41 -16.66
N ASP A 206 7.51 -20.32 -16.08
CA ASP A 206 6.28 -20.86 -16.64
C ASP A 206 5.10 -20.09 -16.04
N VAL A 207 4.43 -19.29 -16.88
CA VAL A 207 3.30 -18.43 -16.46
C VAL A 207 2.08 -19.25 -16.08
N THR A 208 1.90 -20.41 -16.72
CA THR A 208 0.76 -21.31 -16.44
C THR A 208 0.92 -21.97 -15.08
N LYS A 209 2.15 -22.37 -14.74
CA LYS A 209 2.47 -22.99 -13.43
C LYS A 209 2.87 -21.98 -12.35
N ALA A 210 2.99 -20.70 -12.69
CA ALA A 210 3.42 -19.62 -11.80
C ALA A 210 4.74 -19.92 -11.08
N ARG A 211 5.72 -20.51 -11.78
CA ARG A 211 7.02 -20.87 -11.18
C ARG A 211 8.14 -20.92 -12.21
N PHE A 212 9.37 -20.82 -11.71
CA PHE A 212 10.54 -21.17 -12.50
C PHE A 212 10.59 -22.68 -12.78
N LEU A 213 11.03 -23.02 -13.99
CA LEU A 213 11.35 -24.38 -14.38
C LEU A 213 12.59 -24.86 -13.62
N THR A 214 12.65 -26.17 -13.37
CA THR A 214 13.90 -26.81 -12.89
C THR A 214 14.93 -26.84 -14.02
N ASP A 215 16.20 -27.09 -13.69
CA ASP A 215 17.26 -27.21 -14.71
C ASP A 215 16.98 -28.34 -15.71
N GLU A 216 16.32 -29.42 -15.26
CA GLU A 216 15.90 -30.54 -16.10
C GLU A 216 14.77 -30.14 -17.05
N GLU A 217 13.72 -29.49 -16.54
CA GLU A 217 12.62 -28.97 -17.37
C GLU A 217 13.11 -27.91 -18.37
N ALA A 218 14.03 -27.04 -17.96
CA ALA A 218 14.61 -26.02 -18.83
C ALA A 218 15.48 -26.62 -19.94
N ALA A 219 16.09 -27.80 -19.73
CA ALA A 219 16.87 -28.51 -20.73
C ALA A 219 16.02 -29.17 -21.81
N GLU A 220 14.76 -29.50 -21.52
CA GLU A 220 13.82 -30.07 -22.50
C GLU A 220 13.24 -29.03 -23.47
N VAL A 221 13.24 -27.76 -23.06
CA VAL A 221 12.68 -26.63 -23.82
C VAL A 221 13.71 -25.95 -24.73
N ARG A 222 15.01 -26.10 -24.42
CA ARG A 222 16.13 -25.52 -25.20
C ARG A 222 16.56 -26.42 -26.36
#